data_AF-F8X4U6-F1
#
_entry.id   AF-F8X4U6-F1
#
_cell.length_a   1.000
_cell.length_b   1.000
_cell.length_c   1.000
_cell.angle_alpha   90.00
_cell.angle_beta   90.00
_cell.angle_gamma   90.00
#
_symmetry.space_group_name_H-M   'P 1'
#
loop_
_entity.id
_entity.type
_entity.pdbx_description
1 polymer ?
#
loop_
_entity_poly.entity_id
_entity_poly.type
_entity_poly.pdbx_seq_one_letter_code
_entity_poly.pdbx_strand_id
1 'polypeptide(L)'
;MSCRLVQNIKHTCGYNSGGIAEIYLLDIKDFAAYYFKDDALYDSCFVDRILKDIDTPYTMLSEVGESNFTETNDGALYRQQLTTFVNTLKSDKTNNLLKALGNKYLVAFRNMQGNIYSFGSDGGATLSFSQVSGQLGETAGYSITLSKDSIYPLFEVNAEKFNKIFALGTESRRVIVTENGKFAILI
;
A
#
# COMPACT_ATOMS: atom_id res chain seq x y z
N MET A 1 13.64 27.35 2.59
CA MET A 1 14.18 28.32 3.57
C MET A 1 14.14 27.69 4.96
N SER A 2 15.28 27.75 5.66
CA SER A 2 15.68 27.30 7.01
C SER A 2 14.88 26.21 7.74
N CYS A 3 15.41 24.98 7.72
CA CYS A 3 15.14 23.96 8.74
C CYS A 3 15.98 24.32 9.99
N ARG A 4 15.35 24.85 11.04
CA ARG A 4 16.03 25.16 12.32
C ARG A 4 15.94 23.92 13.22
N LEU A 5 17.11 23.34 13.46
CA LEU A 5 17.35 22.17 14.29
C LEU A 5 16.76 22.32 15.70
N VAL A 6 15.75 21.51 16.03
CA VAL A 6 15.44 21.13 17.42
C VAL A 6 15.92 19.69 17.58
N GLN A 7 16.77 19.50 18.60
CA GLN A 7 17.61 18.34 18.84
C GLN A 7 16.83 17.00 18.84
N ASN A 8 17.50 15.94 18.36
CA ASN A 8 17.17 14.52 18.56
C ASN A 8 16.00 13.87 17.83
N ILE A 9 15.44 14.48 16.78
CA ILE A 9 14.59 13.73 15.83
C ILE A 9 15.37 13.56 14.53
N LYS A 10 15.75 12.33 14.20
CA LYS A 10 16.20 11.97 12.84
C LYS A 10 15.03 12.21 11.88
N HIS A 11 14.86 13.43 11.40
CA HIS A 11 13.99 13.70 10.27
C HIS A 11 14.67 13.15 9.02
N THR A 12 14.14 12.04 8.49
CA THR A 12 14.35 11.68 7.10
C THR A 12 13.71 12.78 6.25
N CYS A 13 14.54 13.53 5.53
CA CYS A 13 14.12 14.60 4.64
C CYS A 13 13.41 14.00 3.41
N GLY A 14 12.14 13.68 3.59
CA GLY A 14 11.18 13.32 2.55
C GLY A 14 9.82 13.81 3.02
N TYR A 15 9.63 15.13 3.03
CA TYR A 15 8.36 15.73 3.44
C TYR A 15 7.37 15.57 2.28
N ASN A 16 6.61 14.48 2.25
CA ASN A 16 5.40 14.42 1.42
C ASN A 16 4.33 15.19 2.20
N SER A 17 3.92 16.35 1.69
CA SER A 17 2.84 17.17 2.27
C SER A 17 1.53 16.39 2.46
N GLY A 18 1.40 15.26 1.75
CA GLY A 18 0.30 14.31 1.81
C GLY A 18 0.31 13.29 2.96
N GLY A 19 1.39 13.20 3.74
CA GLY A 19 1.48 12.28 4.87
C GLY A 19 1.59 10.78 4.53
N ILE A 20 1.65 10.42 3.24
CA ILE A 20 1.84 9.05 2.74
C ILE A 20 3.27 8.90 2.20
N ALA A 21 3.99 7.89 2.69
CA ALA A 21 5.37 7.62 2.31
C ALA A 21 5.48 6.64 1.13
N GLU A 22 4.68 5.58 1.13
CA GLU A 22 4.81 4.46 0.20
C GLU A 22 3.42 3.93 -0.19
N ILE A 23 3.24 3.52 -1.44
CA ILE A 23 2.02 2.87 -1.92
C ILE A 23 2.40 1.55 -2.59
N TYR A 24 1.73 0.49 -2.16
CA TYR A 24 1.89 -0.90 -2.59
C TYR A 24 0.60 -1.38 -3.23
N LEU A 25 0.74 -2.07 -4.35
CA LEU A 25 -0.35 -2.67 -5.11
C LEU A 25 -0.15 -4.18 -5.14
N LEU A 26 -1.20 -4.92 -4.84
CA LEU A 26 -1.27 -6.37 -5.02
C LEU A 26 -2.44 -6.66 -5.97
N ASP A 27 -2.25 -7.48 -7.01
CA ASP A 27 -3.38 -7.87 -7.87
C ASP A 27 -4.43 -8.57 -7.00
N ILE A 28 -5.69 -8.18 -7.16
CA ILE A 28 -6.78 -8.75 -6.36
C ILE A 28 -6.92 -10.27 -6.55
N LYS A 29 -6.48 -10.80 -7.70
CA LYS A 29 -6.48 -12.25 -7.96
C LYS A 29 -5.52 -13.02 -7.05
N ASP A 30 -4.46 -12.35 -6.60
CA ASP A 30 -3.45 -12.93 -5.72
C ASP A 30 -3.74 -12.66 -4.24
N PHE A 31 -4.79 -11.88 -3.94
CA PHE A 31 -5.28 -11.68 -2.58
C PHE A 31 -6.16 -12.86 -2.17
N ALA A 32 -5.83 -13.48 -1.02
CA ALA A 32 -6.58 -14.60 -0.48
C ALA A 32 -7.59 -14.15 0.59
N ALA A 33 -7.12 -13.47 1.65
CA ALA A 33 -7.97 -13.01 2.75
C ALA A 33 -7.23 -12.06 3.69
N TYR A 34 -7.99 -11.37 4.55
CA TYR A 34 -7.45 -10.76 5.76
C TYR A 34 -7.45 -11.74 6.92
N TYR A 35 -6.38 -11.73 7.70
CA TYR A 35 -6.28 -12.43 8.96
C TYR A 35 -6.39 -11.41 10.09
N PHE A 36 -7.48 -11.48 10.84
CA PHE A 36 -7.72 -10.62 12.01
C PHE A 36 -7.12 -11.27 13.25
N LYS A 37 -6.74 -10.44 14.23
CA LYS A 37 -6.29 -10.95 15.52
C LYS A 37 -7.50 -11.45 16.32
N ASP A 38 -7.35 -12.58 17.02
CA ASP A 38 -8.34 -13.13 17.95
C ASP A 38 -9.73 -13.43 17.30
N ASP A 39 -9.75 -13.78 16.01
CA ASP A 39 -10.97 -14.05 15.23
C ASP A 39 -12.01 -12.90 15.24
N ALA A 40 -11.58 -11.67 15.54
CA ALA A 40 -12.40 -10.46 15.44
C ALA A 40 -12.65 -10.12 13.96
N LEU A 41 -13.55 -10.88 13.33
CA LEU A 41 -13.98 -10.75 11.95
C LEU A 41 -14.63 -9.39 11.72
N TYR A 42 -13.90 -8.45 11.11
CA TYR A 42 -14.40 -7.15 10.66
C TYR A 42 -14.97 -6.20 11.75
N ASP A 43 -15.10 -6.65 13.00
CA ASP A 43 -15.47 -5.84 14.16
C ASP A 43 -14.35 -4.90 14.62
N SER A 44 -13.12 -5.17 14.17
CA SER A 44 -11.97 -4.29 14.33
C SER A 44 -11.48 -3.85 12.96
N CYS A 45 -11.27 -2.54 12.79
CA CYS A 45 -10.59 -2.00 11.60
C CYS A 45 -9.08 -2.30 11.61
N PHE A 46 -8.64 -3.37 12.30
CA PHE A 46 -7.25 -3.76 12.46
C PHE A 46 -7.04 -5.18 11.94
N VAL A 47 -6.24 -5.28 10.89
CA VAL A 47 -5.85 -6.51 10.23
C VAL A 47 -4.46 -6.92 10.71
N ASP A 48 -4.34 -8.13 11.26
CA ASP A 48 -3.03 -8.64 11.65
C ASP A 48 -2.19 -8.96 10.40
N ARG A 49 -2.80 -9.55 9.35
CA ARG A 49 -2.08 -9.94 8.13
C ARG A 49 -2.95 -9.91 6.87
N ILE A 50 -2.30 -9.66 5.74
CA ILE A 50 -2.85 -9.87 4.41
C ILE A 50 -2.32 -11.20 3.88
N LEU A 51 -3.19 -12.17 3.64
CA LEU A 51 -2.85 -13.43 3.01
C LEU A 51 -2.88 -13.24 1.49
N LYS A 52 -1.78 -13.60 0.84
CA LYS A 52 -1.61 -13.51 -0.61
C LYS A 52 -0.88 -14.73 -1.15
N ASP A 53 -0.88 -14.90 -2.47
CA ASP A 53 0.03 -15.85 -3.10
C ASP A 53 1.49 -15.51 -2.77
N ILE A 54 2.29 -16.53 -2.51
CA ILE A 54 3.65 -16.37 -2.00
C ILE A 54 4.59 -15.79 -3.04
N ASP A 55 4.44 -16.25 -4.28
CA ASP A 55 5.32 -15.89 -5.38
C ASP A 55 5.00 -14.51 -5.97
N THR A 56 3.88 -13.92 -5.58
CA THR A 56 3.46 -12.59 -6.08
C THR A 56 3.99 -11.47 -5.17
N PRO A 57 4.99 -10.68 -5.59
CA PRO A 57 5.43 -9.52 -4.82
C PRO A 57 4.40 -8.38 -4.88
N TYR A 58 4.39 -7.54 -3.84
CA TYR A 58 3.72 -6.24 -3.95
C TYR A 58 4.44 -5.36 -4.98
N THR A 59 3.68 -4.76 -5.88
CA THR A 59 4.19 -3.74 -6.80
C THR A 59 4.18 -2.40 -6.10
N MET A 60 5.36 -1.81 -5.88
CA MET A 60 5.48 -0.49 -5.26
C MET A 60 5.39 0.61 -6.32
N LEU A 61 4.53 1.60 -6.09
CA LEU A 61 4.57 2.86 -6.84
C LEU A 61 5.78 3.65 -6.37
N SER A 62 6.85 3.65 -7.17
CA SER A 62 8.08 4.40 -6.87
C SER A 62 7.89 5.88 -7.23
N GLU A 63 8.30 6.79 -6.34
CA GLU A 63 8.23 8.27 -6.48
C GLU A 63 6.85 8.88 -6.19
N VAL A 64 6.25 8.48 -5.08
CA VAL A 64 5.02 9.08 -4.52
C VAL A 64 5.31 10.52 -4.07
N GLY A 65 4.86 11.51 -4.83
CA GLY A 65 4.83 12.93 -4.48
C GLY A 65 3.38 13.40 -4.32
N GLU A 66 3.13 14.29 -3.36
CA GLU A 66 1.81 14.91 -3.11
C GLU A 66 0.65 13.89 -3.14
N SER A 67 0.55 13.09 -2.09
CA SER A 67 -0.50 12.08 -1.99
C SER A 67 -1.67 12.57 -1.17
N ASN A 68 -2.88 12.18 -1.54
CA ASN A 68 -4.06 12.48 -0.77
C ASN A 68 -4.95 11.25 -0.72
N PHE A 69 -5.35 10.86 0.49
CA PHE A 69 -6.36 9.83 0.70
C PHE A 69 -7.63 10.48 1.25
N THR A 70 -8.75 10.18 0.62
CA THR A 70 -10.08 10.60 1.07
C THR A 70 -10.98 9.39 1.17
N GLU A 71 -11.66 9.25 2.31
CA GLU A 71 -12.74 8.29 2.51
C GLU A 71 -14.01 9.04 2.88
N THR A 72 -15.10 8.75 2.19
CA THR A 72 -16.43 9.28 2.52
C THR A 72 -17.41 8.14 2.71
N ASN A 73 -18.18 8.18 3.80
CA ASN A 73 -19.23 7.20 4.08
C ASN A 73 -20.58 7.72 3.60
N ASP A 74 -21.23 6.98 2.68
CA ASP A 74 -22.54 7.27 2.10
C ASP A 74 -23.62 6.31 2.66
N GLY A 75 -23.55 6.01 3.96
CA GLY A 75 -24.51 5.19 4.71
C GLY A 75 -24.36 3.68 4.56
N ALA A 76 -24.09 3.20 3.34
CA ALA A 76 -23.90 1.77 3.06
C ALA A 76 -22.57 1.45 2.34
N LEU A 77 -21.90 2.47 1.80
CA LEU A 77 -20.66 2.33 1.03
C LEU A 77 -19.64 3.37 1.48
N TYR A 78 -18.39 2.94 1.56
CA TYR A 78 -17.21 3.76 1.76
C TYR A 78 -16.60 4.05 0.40
N ARG A 79 -16.68 5.31 -0.06
CA ARG A 79 -15.95 5.75 -1.25
C ARG A 79 -14.53 6.13 -0.84
N GLN A 80 -13.57 5.34 -1.27
CA GLN A 80 -12.16 5.46 -0.97
C GLN A 80 -11.43 5.92 -2.22
N GLN A 81 -10.66 7.00 -2.10
CA GLN A 81 -9.88 7.54 -3.19
C GLN A 81 -8.49 7.91 -2.69
N LEU A 82 -7.47 7.33 -3.32
CA LEU A 82 -6.05 7.64 -3.11
C LEU A 82 -5.50 8.26 -4.40
N THR A 83 -5.17 9.54 -4.36
CA THR A 83 -4.51 10.24 -5.46
C THR A 83 -3.06 10.48 -5.10
N THR A 84 -2.15 10.26 -6.05
CA THR A 84 -0.73 10.55 -5.91
C THR A 84 -0.15 11.09 -7.20
N PHE A 85 0.85 11.95 -7.09
CA PHE A 85 1.62 12.43 -8.23
C PHE A 85 2.96 11.72 -8.33
N VAL A 86 3.39 11.42 -9.55
CA VAL A 86 4.69 10.81 -9.83
C VAL A 86 5.45 11.71 -10.80
N ASN A 87 6.53 12.33 -10.32
CA ASN A 87 7.34 13.34 -11.02
C ASN A 87 8.27 12.73 -12.09
N THR A 88 7.73 11.94 -13.00
CA THR A 88 8.50 11.26 -14.04
C THR A 88 7.63 11.07 -15.27
N LEU A 89 8.20 11.21 -16.46
CA LEU A 89 7.57 10.79 -17.71
C LEU A 89 8.56 9.87 -18.44
N LYS A 90 8.30 8.56 -18.39
CA LYS A 90 9.11 7.54 -19.05
C LYS A 90 8.19 6.56 -19.76
N SER A 91 8.54 6.21 -21.00
CA SER A 91 7.74 5.28 -21.82
C SER A 91 7.48 3.94 -21.12
N ASP A 92 8.49 3.38 -20.46
CA ASP A 92 8.35 2.12 -19.71
C ASP A 92 7.34 2.22 -18.57
N LYS A 93 7.34 3.35 -17.85
CA LYS A 93 6.36 3.63 -16.78
C LYS A 93 4.95 3.80 -17.36
N THR A 94 4.79 4.49 -18.49
CA THR A 94 3.48 4.58 -19.18
C THR A 94 2.97 3.19 -19.57
N ASN A 95 3.83 2.34 -20.16
CA ASN A 95 3.43 1.00 -20.59
C ASN A 95 3.00 0.13 -19.40
N ASN A 96 3.73 0.21 -18.28
CA ASN A 96 3.36 -0.50 -17.06
C ASN A 96 2.05 0.02 -16.46
N LEU A 97 1.82 1.33 -16.46
CA LEU A 97 0.55 1.92 -16.01
C LEU A 97 -0.62 1.53 -16.91
N LEU A 98 -0.41 1.48 -18.24
CA LEU A 98 -1.42 1.02 -19.20
C LEU A 98 -1.81 -0.44 -18.97
N LYS A 99 -0.83 -1.32 -18.73
CA LYS A 99 -1.11 -2.71 -18.33
C LYS A 99 -1.84 -2.75 -16.99
N ALA A 100 -1.50 -1.84 -16.08
CA ALA A 100 -2.10 -1.82 -14.76
C ALA A 100 -3.59 -1.43 -14.79
N LEU A 101 -4.03 -0.59 -15.73
CA LEU A 101 -5.44 -0.18 -15.88
C LEU A 101 -6.42 -1.37 -16.07
N GLY A 102 -5.96 -2.48 -16.66
CA GLY A 102 -6.81 -3.64 -16.94
C GLY A 102 -7.09 -4.53 -15.72
N ASN A 103 -6.34 -4.33 -14.63
CA ASN A 103 -6.43 -5.14 -13.43
C ASN A 103 -7.03 -4.32 -12.27
N LYS A 104 -7.41 -5.04 -11.22
CA LYS A 104 -7.87 -4.44 -9.97
C LYS A 104 -6.89 -4.81 -8.87
N TYR A 105 -6.70 -3.91 -7.92
CA TYR A 105 -5.66 -4.06 -6.91
C TYR A 105 -6.18 -3.93 -5.50
N LEU A 106 -5.66 -4.77 -4.61
CA LEU A 106 -5.61 -4.43 -3.20
C LEU A 106 -4.51 -3.37 -3.00
N VAL A 107 -4.91 -2.22 -2.47
CA VAL A 107 -4.00 -1.10 -2.24
C VAL A 107 -3.62 -1.09 -0.78
N ALA A 108 -2.32 -1.05 -0.49
CA ALA A 108 -1.80 -0.79 0.84
C ALA A 108 -0.87 0.43 0.78
N PHE A 109 -1.00 1.36 1.71
CA PHE A 109 -0.12 2.53 1.78
C PHE A 109 0.42 2.72 3.19
N ARG A 110 1.67 3.18 3.27
CA ARG A 110 2.34 3.51 4.53
C ARG A 110 2.26 5.01 4.76
N ASN A 111 1.82 5.43 5.93
CA ASN A 111 1.88 6.84 6.33
C ASN A 111 3.29 7.24 6.82
N MET A 112 3.55 8.53 7.00
CA MET A 112 4.83 9.03 7.53
C MET A 112 5.10 8.60 8.99
N GLN A 113 4.08 8.15 9.71
CA GLN A 113 4.21 7.63 11.08
C GLN A 113 4.62 6.15 11.11
N GLY A 114 4.65 5.48 9.95
CA GLY A 114 5.03 4.07 9.81
C GLY A 114 3.87 3.08 9.81
N ASN A 115 2.64 3.54 10.08
CA ASN A 115 1.43 2.70 10.03
C ASN A 115 1.08 2.38 8.58
N ILE A 116 0.49 1.21 8.38
CA ILE A 116 0.07 0.73 7.06
C ILE A 116 -1.43 0.65 7.06
N TYR A 117 -2.05 1.14 5.99
CA TYR A 117 -3.47 1.03 5.77
C TYR A 117 -3.73 0.32 4.46
N SER A 118 -4.82 -0.44 4.38
CA SER A 118 -5.21 -1.19 3.19
C SER A 118 -6.69 -1.05 2.86
N PHE A 119 -6.98 -0.97 1.58
CA PHE A 119 -8.34 -0.93 1.05
C PHE A 119 -8.47 -1.66 -0.29
N GLY A 120 -9.72 -1.93 -0.68
CA GLY A 120 -10.01 -2.66 -1.92
C GLY A 120 -10.02 -4.18 -1.81
N SER A 121 -10.15 -4.76 -0.61
CA SER A 121 -10.32 -6.21 -0.45
C SER A 121 -11.63 -6.73 -1.07
N ASP A 122 -12.65 -5.88 -1.11
CA ASP A 122 -13.97 -6.16 -1.67
C ASP A 122 -13.98 -6.02 -3.20
N GLY A 123 -13.19 -6.85 -3.88
CA GLY A 123 -13.17 -6.92 -5.35
C GLY A 123 -12.17 -5.98 -6.05
N GLY A 124 -11.24 -5.37 -5.32
CA GLY A 124 -10.11 -4.60 -5.86
C GLY A 124 -10.45 -3.15 -6.19
N ALA A 125 -9.49 -2.25 -5.96
CA ALA A 125 -9.53 -0.85 -6.38
C ALA A 125 -9.13 -0.71 -7.85
N THR A 126 -9.74 0.27 -8.51
CA THR A 126 -9.46 0.61 -9.91
C THR A 126 -8.35 1.64 -9.95
N LEU A 127 -7.35 1.42 -10.81
CA LEU A 127 -6.31 2.40 -11.09
C LEU A 127 -6.74 3.26 -12.29
N SER A 128 -6.58 4.57 -12.16
CA SER A 128 -6.68 5.52 -13.25
C SER A 128 -5.44 6.43 -13.22
N PHE A 129 -4.99 6.91 -14.37
CA PHE A 129 -3.90 7.88 -14.42
C PHE A 129 -4.14 8.93 -15.49
N SER A 130 -3.63 10.14 -15.25
CA SER A 130 -3.56 11.21 -16.24
C SER A 130 -2.13 11.75 -16.31
N GLN A 131 -1.70 12.13 -17.51
CA GLN A 131 -0.43 12.80 -17.72
C GLN A 131 -0.67 14.30 -17.54
N VAL A 132 0.01 14.90 -16.58
CA VAL A 132 -0.12 16.32 -16.29
C VAL A 132 1.23 16.96 -16.51
N SER A 133 1.26 18.01 -17.34
CA SER A 133 2.43 18.84 -17.57
C SER A 133 2.06 20.29 -17.24
N GLY A 134 2.79 20.90 -16.31
CA GLY A 134 2.82 22.36 -16.18
C GLY A 134 1.71 23.04 -15.37
N GLN A 135 1.05 22.37 -14.41
CA GLN A 135 -0.02 23.03 -13.63
C GLN A 135 0.36 23.45 -12.20
N LEU A 136 1.43 22.94 -11.59
CA LEU A 136 1.98 23.45 -10.32
C LEU A 136 3.49 23.11 -10.26
N GLY A 137 4.38 24.10 -10.36
CA GLY A 137 5.82 23.94 -10.08
C GLY A 137 6.71 23.31 -11.18
N GLU A 138 6.39 23.50 -12.46
CA GLU A 138 7.25 23.17 -13.63
C GLU A 138 7.70 21.70 -13.78
N THR A 139 6.99 20.73 -13.20
CA THR A 139 7.34 19.31 -13.37
C THR A 139 6.26 18.57 -14.13
N ALA A 140 6.67 17.72 -15.08
CA ALA A 140 5.79 16.88 -15.86
C ALA A 140 5.77 15.46 -15.26
N GLY A 141 4.58 14.89 -15.12
CA GLY A 141 4.41 13.63 -14.39
C GLY A 141 3.07 12.96 -14.60
N TYR A 142 2.84 11.88 -13.85
CA TYR A 142 1.57 11.17 -13.83
C TYR A 142 0.82 11.49 -12.55
N SER A 143 -0.43 11.92 -12.68
CA SER A 143 -1.39 11.88 -11.58
C SER A 143 -2.09 10.53 -11.60
N ILE A 144 -1.85 9.72 -10.57
CA ILE A 144 -2.43 8.38 -10.42
C ILE A 144 -3.53 8.48 -9.37
N THR A 145 -4.72 7.98 -9.70
CA THR A 145 -5.85 7.90 -8.78
C THR A 145 -6.33 6.46 -8.69
N LEU A 146 -6.30 5.93 -7.46
CA LEU A 146 -6.84 4.64 -7.08
C LEU A 146 -8.17 4.87 -6.40
N SER A 147 -9.25 4.29 -6.93
CA SER A 147 -10.59 4.49 -6.39
C SER A 147 -11.31 3.18 -6.15
N LYS A 148 -12.11 3.13 -5.08
CA LYS A 148 -12.99 2.02 -4.76
C LYS A 148 -14.19 2.48 -3.96
N ASP A 149 -15.37 2.01 -4.37
CA ASP A 149 -16.55 1.98 -3.50
C ASP A 149 -16.56 0.62 -2.79
N SER A 150 -16.24 0.60 -1.50
CA SER A 150 -16.17 -0.63 -0.70
C SER A 150 -17.31 -0.68 0.31
N ILE A 151 -17.78 -1.89 0.62
CA ILE A 151 -18.69 -2.10 1.75
C ILE A 151 -17.95 -1.97 3.09
N TYR A 152 -16.61 -2.07 3.07
CA TYR A 152 -15.78 -1.99 4.26
C TYR A 152 -15.00 -0.67 4.35
N PRO A 153 -14.75 -0.16 5.57
CA PRO A 153 -13.90 1.01 5.78
C PRO A 153 -12.43 0.70 5.49
N LEU A 154 -11.57 1.71 5.60
CA LEU A 154 -10.13 1.54 5.59
C LEU A 154 -9.68 0.64 6.75
N PHE A 155 -8.87 -0.37 6.46
CA PHE A 155 -8.27 -1.23 7.48
C PHE A 155 -6.84 -0.77 7.80
N GLU A 156 -6.50 -0.69 9.07
CA GLU A 156 -5.11 -0.61 9.53
C GLU A 156 -4.50 -2.02 9.51
N VAL A 157 -3.29 -2.15 8.98
CA VAL A 157 -2.56 -3.42 8.91
C VAL A 157 -1.35 -3.35 9.82
N ASN A 158 -1.07 -4.46 10.53
CA ASN A 158 0.12 -4.57 11.34
C ASN A 158 1.40 -4.36 10.52
N ALA A 159 2.02 -3.19 10.70
CA ALA A 159 3.19 -2.76 9.94
C ALA A 159 4.42 -3.66 10.15
N GLU A 160 4.51 -4.34 11.29
CA GLU A 160 5.64 -5.24 11.59
C GLU A 160 5.55 -6.56 10.82
N LYS A 161 4.34 -6.98 10.43
CA LYS A 161 4.05 -8.25 9.74
C LYS A 161 3.81 -8.08 8.24
N PHE A 162 3.58 -6.85 7.78
CA PHE A 162 3.34 -6.56 6.37
C PHE A 162 4.54 -6.95 5.49
N ASN A 163 4.27 -7.70 4.42
CA ASN A 163 5.25 -8.12 3.42
C ASN A 163 6.49 -8.85 4.01
N LYS A 164 6.31 -9.62 5.10
CA LYS A 164 7.37 -10.46 5.69
C LYS A 164 6.97 -11.94 5.68
N ILE A 165 7.96 -12.80 5.44
CA ILE A 165 7.82 -14.26 5.57
C ILE A 165 7.90 -14.61 7.05
N PHE A 166 6.94 -15.38 7.56
CA PHE A 166 6.90 -15.76 8.97
C PHE A 166 7.74 -17.00 9.22
N ALA A 167 8.71 -16.90 10.13
CA ALA A 167 9.46 -18.04 10.62
C ALA A 167 8.79 -18.61 11.89
N LEU A 168 8.31 -19.85 11.84
CA LEU A 168 7.95 -20.70 12.97
C LEU A 168 9.23 -21.06 13.73
N GLY A 169 9.35 -20.66 15.00
CA GLY A 169 10.55 -20.88 15.81
C GLY A 169 10.74 -22.32 16.28
N THR A 170 11.98 -22.82 16.28
CA THR A 170 12.50 -24.00 17.00
C THR A 170 13.88 -23.68 17.62
N GLU A 171 14.46 -24.58 18.43
CA GLU A 171 15.56 -24.30 19.37
C GLU A 171 16.99 -24.24 18.76
N SER A 172 17.14 -24.65 17.52
CA SER A 172 18.37 -24.60 16.73
C SER A 172 18.35 -23.40 15.75
N ARG A 173 19.51 -23.07 15.18
CA ARG A 173 19.71 -21.86 14.36
C ARG A 173 19.77 -22.15 12.87
N ARG A 174 18.82 -22.92 12.32
CA ARG A 174 18.75 -23.19 10.87
C ARG A 174 17.41 -22.75 10.30
N VAL A 175 17.42 -21.85 9.32
CA VAL A 175 16.20 -21.43 8.62
C VAL A 175 15.94 -22.39 7.46
N ILE A 176 14.87 -23.18 7.54
CA ILE A 176 14.37 -24.04 6.46
C ILE A 176 13.04 -23.48 5.99
N VAL A 177 12.93 -23.08 4.73
CA VAL A 177 11.67 -22.63 4.14
C VAL A 177 10.81 -23.86 3.84
N THR A 178 9.52 -23.83 4.17
CA THR A 178 8.59 -24.93 3.83
C THR A 178 8.48 -25.07 2.31
N GLU A 179 8.14 -26.26 1.81
CA GLU A 179 8.02 -26.51 0.36
C GLU A 179 7.06 -25.55 -0.35
N ASN A 180 6.08 -25.01 0.38
CA ASN A 180 5.12 -24.03 -0.14
C ASN A 180 5.52 -22.57 0.10
N GLY A 181 6.72 -22.30 0.64
CA GLY A 181 7.22 -20.96 0.99
C GLY A 181 6.54 -20.29 2.18
N LYS A 182 5.31 -20.70 2.54
CA LYS A 182 4.38 -19.93 3.40
C LYS A 182 4.91 -19.71 4.81
N PHE A 183 5.76 -20.62 5.27
CA PHE A 183 6.39 -20.56 6.57
C PHE A 183 7.88 -20.83 6.40
N ALA A 184 8.71 -20.15 7.17
CA ALA A 184 10.04 -20.66 7.47
C ALA A 184 9.95 -21.43 8.77
N ILE A 185 10.72 -22.51 8.92
CA ILE A 185 10.93 -23.19 10.19
C ILE A 185 12.34 -22.82 10.62
N LEU A 186 12.46 -22.23 11.80
CA LEU A 186 13.73 -21.82 12.38
C LEU A 186 14.20 -22.98 13.26
N ILE A 187 14.65 -24.07 12.64
CA ILE A 187 14.98 -25.33 13.32
C ILE A 187 16.14 -25.14 14.23
#